data_AF-A0A9E6EWN5-F1
#
_entry.id   AF-A0A9E6EWN5-F1
#
_cell.length_a   1.000
_cell.length_b   1.000
_cell.length_c   1.000
_cell.angle_alpha   90.00
_cell.angle_beta   90.00
_cell.angle_gamma   90.00
#
_symmetry.space_group_name_H-M   'P 1'
#
loop_
_entity.id
_entity.type
_entity.pdbx_description
1 polymer ?
#
loop_
_entity_poly.entity_id
_entity_poly.type
_entity_poly.pdbx_seq_one_letter_code
_entity_poly.pdbx_strand_id
1 'polypeptide(L)'
;MKNQIVLKIIVFSLFTFSFQLLTFNSHAQGIAINTSGAAPNNSAMLDVSGTSQGVLINRMTTAQRTSISSPALGLLIFNTDCENFNYYTNSGWLPLSPGITGFPLAAGSIT
;
A
#
# COMPACT_ATOMS: atom_id res chain seq x y z
N MET A 1 34.16 -35.12 37.99
CA MET A 1 32.69 -34.90 37.91
C MET A 1 32.33 -33.43 37.67
N LYS A 2 32.90 -32.46 38.40
CA LYS A 2 32.61 -31.01 38.24
C LYS A 2 32.79 -30.47 36.80
N ASN A 3 33.88 -30.82 36.10
CA ASN A 3 34.15 -30.30 34.74
C ASN A 3 33.12 -30.78 33.70
N GLN A 4 32.62 -32.01 33.86
CA GLN A 4 31.57 -32.57 32.99
C GLN A 4 30.21 -31.89 33.21
N ILE A 5 29.97 -31.37 34.42
CA ILE A 5 28.75 -30.61 34.76
C ILE A 5 28.84 -29.20 34.17
N VAL A 6 29.98 -28.53 34.33
CA VAL A 6 30.21 -27.19 33.77
C VAL A 6 30.08 -27.18 32.25
N LEU A 7 30.63 -28.18 31.56
CA LEU A 7 30.53 -28.31 30.11
C LEU A 7 29.07 -28.42 29.62
N LYS A 8 28.23 -29.19 30.32
CA LYS A 8 26.80 -29.34 29.99
C LYS A 8 26.02 -28.05 30.18
N ILE A 9 26.34 -27.27 31.22
CA ILE A 9 25.71 -25.96 31.47
C ILE A 9 26.04 -24.98 30.35
N ILE A 10 27.30 -24.93 29.91
CA ILE A 10 27.72 -24.06 28.81
C ILE A 10 27.00 -24.44 27.51
N VAL A 11 26.94 -25.73 27.19
CA VAL A 11 26.24 -26.22 25.98
C VAL A 11 24.74 -25.90 26.02
N PHE A 12 24.09 -26.08 27.16
CA PHE A 12 22.68 -25.74 27.32
C PHE A 12 22.43 -24.22 27.17
N SER A 13 23.29 -23.39 27.76
CA SER A 13 23.19 -21.93 27.66
C SER A 13 23.41 -21.42 26.23
N LEU A 14 24.33 -22.02 25.48
CA LEU A 14 24.55 -21.71 24.06
C LEU A 14 23.38 -22.14 23.18
N PHE A 15 22.76 -23.29 23.49
CA PHE A 15 21.58 -23.77 22.78
C PHE A 15 20.36 -22.85 22.98
N THR A 16 20.11 -22.40 24.22
CA THR A 16 19.04 -21.45 24.52
C THR A 16 19.28 -20.07 23.90
N PHE A 17 20.53 -19.58 23.92
CA PHE A 17 20.89 -18.30 23.30
C PHE A 17 20.73 -18.32 21.77
N SER A 18 21.09 -19.45 21.14
CA SER A 18 20.87 -19.66 19.70
C SER A 18 19.39 -19.73 19.33
N PHE A 19 18.54 -20.27 20.22
CA PHE A 19 17.09 -20.30 20.01
C PHE A 19 16.44 -18.90 20.11
N GLN A 20 16.94 -18.03 20.99
CA GLN A 20 16.46 -16.65 21.12
C GLN A 20 16.87 -15.76 19.92
N LEU A 21 17.99 -16.08 19.25
CA LEU A 21 18.41 -15.43 18.01
C LEU A 21 17.58 -15.86 16.79
N LEU A 22 16.79 -16.94 16.87
CA LEU A 22 15.93 -17.40 15.77
C LEU A 22 14.57 -16.67 15.71
N THR A 23 14.24 -15.83 16.70
CA THR A 23 12.94 -15.13 16.77
C THR A 23 13.02 -13.65 16.39
N PHE A 24 13.82 -13.29 15.38
CA PHE A 24 13.73 -11.96 14.77
C PHE A 24 12.40 -11.83 14.01
N ASN A 25 11.37 -11.33 14.69
CA ASN A 25 10.14 -10.92 14.03
C ASN A 25 10.43 -9.62 13.25
N SER A 26 10.73 -9.73 11.97
CA SER A 26 10.72 -8.59 11.07
C SER A 26 9.27 -8.16 10.85
N HIS A 27 8.79 -7.19 11.63
CA HIS A 27 7.51 -6.55 11.38
C HIS A 27 7.66 -5.62 10.17
N ALA A 28 7.09 -6.01 9.03
CA ALA A 28 6.94 -5.10 7.91
C ALA A 28 6.00 -3.96 8.32
N GLN A 29 6.57 -2.82 8.68
CA GLN A 29 5.88 -1.52 8.74
C GLN A 29 5.68 -1.07 7.28
N GLY A 30 4.67 -0.23 6.99
CA GLY A 30 4.25 0.10 5.61
C GLY A 30 5.39 0.45 4.64
N ILE A 31 5.12 0.41 3.35
CA ILE A 31 6.11 0.77 2.34
C ILE A 31 6.09 2.29 2.12
N ALA A 32 7.23 2.94 2.33
CA ALA A 32 7.42 4.33 1.91
C ALA A 32 8.20 4.40 0.59
N ILE A 33 7.73 5.20 -0.36
CA ILE A 33 8.42 5.50 -1.62
C ILE A 33 8.69 7.02 -1.65
N ASN A 34 9.90 7.40 -1.26
CA ASN A 34 10.38 8.77 -1.27
C ASN A 34 11.91 8.80 -1.33
N THR A 35 12.49 9.98 -1.59
CA THR A 35 13.95 10.17 -1.63
C THR A 35 14.53 10.72 -0.32
N SER A 36 13.70 11.12 0.63
CA SER A 36 14.14 11.71 1.92
C SER A 36 14.49 10.66 2.97
N GLY A 37 14.11 9.39 2.74
CA GLY A 37 14.22 8.33 3.74
C GLY A 37 13.19 8.45 4.86
N ALA A 38 12.13 9.25 4.67
CA ALA A 38 11.06 9.39 5.65
C ALA A 38 10.33 8.06 5.83
N ALA A 39 10.07 7.69 7.09
CA ALA A 39 9.24 6.54 7.43
C ALA A 39 7.80 6.74 6.92
N PRO A 40 7.09 5.65 6.55
CA PRO A 40 5.69 5.74 6.15
C PRO A 40 4.83 6.25 7.32
N ASN A 41 3.69 6.87 7.01
CA ASN A 41 2.68 7.15 8.02
C ASN A 41 2.20 5.86 8.70
N ASN A 42 2.01 5.89 10.03
CA ASN A 42 1.53 4.73 10.81
C ASN A 42 0.17 4.17 10.35
N SER A 43 -0.66 4.98 9.69
CA SER A 43 -1.95 4.55 9.13
C SER A 43 -1.87 4.12 7.65
N ALA A 44 -0.70 4.17 7.01
CA ALA A 44 -0.52 3.88 5.60
C ALA A 44 0.27 2.58 5.37
N MET A 45 -0.28 1.69 4.53
CA MET A 45 0.47 0.54 4.02
C MET A 45 1.37 0.90 2.83
N LEU A 46 1.01 1.95 2.08
CA LEU A 46 1.81 2.56 1.02
C LEU A 46 1.78 4.08 1.20
N ASP A 47 2.94 4.68 1.45
CA ASP A 47 3.13 6.13 1.57
C ASP A 47 4.06 6.59 0.44
N VAL A 48 3.58 7.45 -0.45
CA VAL A 48 4.38 8.02 -1.53
C VAL A 48 4.46 9.52 -1.33
N SER A 49 5.68 10.04 -1.17
CA SER A 49 5.93 11.45 -0.96
C SER A 49 7.10 11.97 -1.81
N GLY A 50 6.93 13.17 -2.35
CA GLY A 50 7.90 13.80 -3.24
C GLY A 50 7.32 15.09 -3.84
N THR A 51 8.17 15.88 -4.52
CA THR A 51 7.77 17.18 -5.09
C THR A 51 7.65 17.18 -6.61
N SER A 52 8.26 16.20 -7.30
CA SER A 52 8.42 16.21 -8.76
C SER A 52 7.88 14.96 -9.46
N GLN A 53 7.46 13.94 -8.72
CA GLN A 53 7.00 12.66 -9.25
C GLN A 53 5.66 12.28 -8.61
N GLY A 54 4.85 11.52 -9.36
CA GLY A 54 3.56 10.99 -8.90
C GLY A 54 3.52 9.47 -8.98
N VAL A 55 2.35 8.90 -8.72
CA VAL A 55 2.10 7.46 -8.80
C VAL A 55 1.35 7.15 -10.09
N LEU A 56 1.93 6.27 -10.93
CA LEU A 56 1.19 5.66 -12.02
C LEU A 56 0.52 4.38 -11.51
N ILE A 57 -0.81 4.40 -11.48
CA ILE A 57 -1.64 3.24 -11.18
C ILE A 57 -1.83 2.43 -12.47
N ASN A 58 -2.22 1.16 -12.37
CA ASN A 58 -2.38 0.27 -13.53
C ASN A 58 -3.22 0.93 -14.65
N ARG A 59 -2.62 1.09 -15.83
CA ARG A 59 -3.22 1.76 -17.00
C ARG A 59 -3.69 0.71 -17.99
N MET A 60 -4.95 0.78 -18.41
CA MET A 60 -5.52 -0.19 -19.32
C MET A 60 -6.69 0.39 -20.12
N THR A 61 -7.00 -0.22 -21.25
CA THR A 61 -8.21 0.08 -22.04
C THR A 61 -9.47 -0.42 -21.32
N THR A 62 -10.63 0.05 -21.76
CA THR A 62 -11.94 -0.40 -21.28
C THR A 62 -12.10 -1.90 -21.48
N ALA A 63 -11.67 -2.43 -22.63
CA ALA A 63 -11.74 -3.85 -22.94
C ALA A 63 -10.91 -4.67 -21.95
N GLN A 64 -9.65 -4.30 -21.71
CA GLN A 64 -8.77 -4.97 -20.75
C GLN A 64 -9.34 -4.90 -19.32
N ARG A 65 -9.87 -3.75 -18.90
CA ARG A 65 -10.53 -3.58 -17.60
C ARG A 65 -11.73 -4.51 -17.44
N THR A 66 -12.56 -4.65 -18.48
CA THR A 66 -13.71 -5.56 -18.46
C THR A 66 -13.32 -7.05 -18.49
N SER A 67 -12.11 -7.37 -18.96
CA SER A 67 -11.58 -8.73 -18.95
C SER A 67 -10.98 -9.16 -17.61
N ILE A 68 -10.92 -8.28 -16.60
CA ILE A 68 -10.47 -8.67 -15.25
C ILE A 68 -11.54 -9.57 -14.62
N SER A 69 -11.18 -10.83 -14.38
CA SER A 69 -12.03 -11.77 -13.65
C SER A 69 -12.07 -11.44 -12.16
N SER A 70 -13.27 -11.34 -11.58
CA SER A 70 -13.49 -11.11 -10.14
C SER A 70 -12.66 -9.95 -9.55
N PRO A 71 -12.76 -8.72 -10.08
CA PRO A 71 -12.02 -7.58 -9.56
C PRO A 71 -12.40 -7.30 -8.10
N ALA A 72 -11.40 -6.95 -7.29
CA ALA A 72 -11.60 -6.65 -5.88
C ALA A 72 -12.38 -5.34 -5.69
N LEU A 73 -13.20 -5.27 -4.64
CA LEU A 73 -13.87 -4.03 -4.23
C LEU A 73 -12.83 -2.94 -3.97
N GLY A 74 -13.00 -1.76 -4.59
CA GLY A 74 -12.09 -0.64 -4.47
C GLY A 74 -10.85 -0.72 -5.37
N LEU A 75 -10.73 -1.73 -6.25
CA LEU A 75 -9.63 -1.82 -7.22
C LEU A 75 -9.61 -0.57 -8.10
N LEU A 76 -8.52 0.20 -8.04
CA LEU A 76 -8.33 1.46 -8.77
C LEU A 76 -7.43 1.25 -9.99
N ILE A 77 -7.86 1.77 -11.14
CA ILE A 77 -7.14 1.74 -12.41
C ILE A 77 -7.30 3.08 -13.13
N PHE A 78 -6.40 3.39 -14.07
CA PHE A 78 -6.57 4.49 -15.00
C PHE A 78 -7.00 3.94 -16.37
N ASN A 79 -8.19 4.32 -16.83
CA ASN A 79 -8.71 3.88 -18.12
C ASN A 79 -8.18 4.79 -19.22
N THR A 80 -7.41 4.23 -20.15
CA THR A 80 -6.77 4.99 -21.25
C THR A 80 -7.72 5.37 -22.37
N ASP A 81 -8.87 4.69 -22.53
CA ASP A 81 -9.83 5.02 -23.60
C ASP A 81 -10.67 6.25 -23.23
N CYS A 82 -10.95 6.42 -21.93
CA CYS A 82 -11.77 7.52 -21.41
C CYS A 82 -10.96 8.54 -20.61
N GLU A 83 -9.64 8.37 -20.56
CA GLU A 83 -8.68 9.23 -19.84
C GLU A 83 -9.10 9.55 -18.39
N ASN A 84 -9.65 8.55 -17.69
CA ASN A 84 -10.22 8.75 -16.36
C ASN A 84 -9.90 7.59 -15.42
N PHE A 85 -9.76 7.91 -14.14
CA PHE A 85 -9.65 6.91 -13.09
C PHE A 85 -10.97 6.15 -12.96
N ASN A 86 -10.90 4.83 -12.84
CA ASN A 86 -12.05 3.99 -12.55
C ASN A 86 -11.75 3.14 -11.32
N TYR A 87 -12.77 2.91 -10.50
CA TYR A 87 -12.67 1.98 -9.39
C TYR A 87 -13.81 0.96 -9.43
N TYR A 88 -13.54 -0.24 -8.94
CA TYR A 88 -14.53 -1.30 -8.93
C TYR A 88 -15.42 -1.25 -7.68
N THR A 89 -16.73 -1.38 -7.88
CA THR A 89 -17.74 -1.46 -6.82
C THR A 89 -18.53 -2.77 -6.91
N ASN A 90 -19.39 -3.04 -5.93
CA ASN A 90 -20.33 -4.17 -6.01
C ASN A 90 -21.31 -4.07 -7.20
N SER A 91 -21.48 -2.88 -7.78
CA SER A 91 -22.34 -2.63 -8.94
C SER A 91 -21.56 -2.50 -10.26
N GLY A 92 -20.26 -2.82 -10.25
CA GLY A 92 -19.37 -2.70 -11.40
C GLY A 92 -18.44 -1.48 -11.33
N TRP A 93 -17.87 -1.13 -12.48
CA TRP A 93 -16.88 -0.07 -12.58
C TRP A 93 -17.50 1.32 -12.65
N LEU A 94 -17.04 2.22 -11.80
CA LEU A 94 -17.44 3.63 -11.79
C LEU A 94 -16.24 4.55 -12.07
N PRO A 95 -16.44 5.68 -12.77
CA PRO A 95 -15.41 6.70 -12.90
C PRO A 95 -15.25 7.49 -11.60
N LEU A 96 -14.01 7.86 -11.27
CA LEU A 96 -13.67 8.89 -10.30
C LEU A 96 -13.84 10.26 -10.97
N SER A 97 -15.09 10.60 -11.31
CA SER A 97 -15.40 11.92 -11.87
C SER A 97 -15.44 12.96 -10.74
N PRO A 98 -14.88 14.17 -10.92
CA PRO A 98 -15.19 15.29 -10.05
C PRO A 98 -16.66 15.65 -10.25
N GLY A 99 -17.50 15.35 -9.24
CA GLY A 99 -18.90 15.72 -9.21
C GLY A 99 -19.08 17.24 -9.11
N ILE A 100 -18.79 17.96 -10.19
CA ILE A 100 -19.17 19.37 -10.38
C ILE A 100 -20.15 19.49 -11.55
N THR A 101 -21.26 18.76 -11.49
CA THR A 101 -22.47 19.11 -12.25
C THR A 101 -23.55 19.72 -11.36
N GLY A 102 -23.23 20.11 -10.11
CA GLY A 102 -24.25 20.43 -9.11
C GLY A 102 -23.96 21.57 -8.13
N PHE A 103 -22.89 22.35 -8.30
CA PHE A 103 -22.84 23.65 -7.64
C PHE A 103 -23.39 24.68 -8.63
N PRO A 104 -24.57 25.27 -8.40
CA PRO A 104 -24.93 26.48 -9.11
C PRO A 104 -23.88 27.52 -8.72
N LEU A 105 -22.91 27.76 -9.59
CA LEU A 105 -22.32 29.08 -9.68
C LEU A 105 -23.51 29.98 -9.96
N ALA A 106 -24.02 30.64 -8.93
CA ALA A 106 -24.86 31.80 -9.11
C ALA A 106 -24.02 32.76 -9.97
N ALA A 107 -24.25 32.74 -11.28
CA ALA A 107 -23.79 33.75 -12.20
C ALA A 107 -24.51 35.05 -11.79
N GLY A 108 -23.91 35.76 -10.83
CA GLY A 108 -24.50 36.97 -10.25
C GLY A 108 -24.25 37.10 -8.76
N SER A 109 -22.99 37.35 -8.36
CA SER A 109 -22.68 38.37 -7.36
C SER A 109 -21.16 38.59 -7.30
N ILE A 110 -20.63 39.19 -8.37
CA ILE A 110 -19.44 40.04 -8.29
C ILE A 110 -19.83 41.37 -8.92
N THR A 111 -20.55 42.15 -8.12
CA THR A 111 -20.51 43.62 -8.13
C THR A 111 -20.38 44.05 -6.68
#